data_AF-A0A2G1X107-F1
#
_entry.id   AF-A0A2G1X107-F1
#
_cell.length_a   1.000
_cell.length_b   1.000
_cell.length_c   1.000
_cell.angle_alpha   90.00
_cell.angle_beta   90.00
_cell.angle_gamma   90.00
#
_symmetry.space_group_name_H-M   'P 1'
#
loop_
_entity.id
_entity.type
_entity.pdbx_description
1 polymer ?
#
loop_
_entity_poly.entity_id
_entity_poly.type
_entity_poly.pdbx_seq_one_letter_code
_entity_poly.pdbx_strand_id
1 'polypeptide(L)'
;MAPPADSPHPGETTGETSLDEPLPDFLDAKAKTIEETNLDEDETQRSGNYVQSLERVVPDWIKWMDRRGVTTFEKLDSRDLARYAGHLSRRVNARRANGGTEGITAATAWNYYSLVSAYLHYCQQWEYIAENPADTDRAKDEMPDRPTTDSGQQQFWSQQQRETIVSHVDERAHDAIDTDPQSREALTIARDRALVYVIGFSGVRGAEVLAASRDDRRTGITWADVDTDQEVLTVLGKSQKIEKAPLTDRPVRALTRWQTLLDPPDDAWPVFPSFHLASLRDTARSQLQDRGVDHQTIDEITSLGTAELVDAFREQELTPPALTTGGGRYTLKKLSQEAAVDCSDDSKAYLTLHGARRGVGEAYYDEAGFSDAQRVLRHEDPSTTSKMYAHKEASELSDVGSDIFSPEE
;
A
#
# COMPACT_ATOMS: atom_id res chain seq x y z
N MET A 1 20.05 41.71 -65.50
CA MET A 1 18.97 40.76 -65.16
C MET A 1 19.63 39.45 -64.77
N ALA A 2 19.79 39.23 -63.47
CA ALA A 2 20.25 37.99 -62.87
C ALA A 2 19.18 37.60 -61.83
N PRO A 3 18.76 36.34 -61.75
CA PRO A 3 17.72 35.92 -60.81
C PRO A 3 18.27 35.97 -59.38
N PRO A 4 17.44 36.26 -58.36
CA PRO A 4 17.85 36.17 -56.97
C PRO A 4 18.05 34.69 -56.57
N ALA A 5 19.10 34.48 -55.78
CA ALA A 5 19.57 33.21 -55.27
C ALA A 5 18.56 32.50 -54.35
N ASP A 6 18.72 31.18 -54.30
CA ASP A 6 17.96 30.17 -53.58
C ASP A 6 17.45 30.57 -52.19
N SER A 7 16.19 30.20 -51.95
CA SER A 7 15.60 30.00 -50.63
C SER A 7 16.42 28.99 -49.82
N PRO A 8 16.53 29.15 -48.48
CA PRO A 8 17.21 28.17 -47.65
C PRO A 8 16.45 26.84 -47.68
N HIS A 9 17.17 25.76 -48.03
CA HIS A 9 16.70 24.39 -47.87
C HIS A 9 16.39 24.10 -46.39
N PRO A 10 15.26 23.44 -46.07
CA PRO A 10 15.00 22.94 -44.73
C PRO A 10 15.76 21.63 -44.53
N GLY A 11 16.69 21.60 -43.60
CA GLY A 11 17.37 20.38 -43.20
C GLY A 11 18.53 20.64 -42.25
N GLU A 12 18.29 20.39 -40.95
CA GLU A 12 19.17 19.69 -40.00
C GLU A 12 18.75 20.04 -38.56
N THR A 13 17.70 19.38 -38.05
CA THR A 13 17.57 19.13 -36.61
C THR A 13 18.20 17.76 -36.33
N THR A 14 19.52 17.74 -36.25
CA THR A 14 20.31 16.58 -35.79
C THR A 14 20.38 16.57 -34.26
N GLY A 15 19.22 16.57 -33.59
CA GLY A 15 19.16 16.34 -32.15
C GLY A 15 18.78 14.89 -31.92
N GLU A 16 19.73 14.04 -31.49
CA GLU A 16 19.35 12.75 -30.89
C GLU A 16 18.63 13.06 -29.57
N THR A 17 17.45 12.47 -29.38
CA THR A 17 16.61 12.73 -28.20
C THR A 17 17.05 11.86 -27.03
N SER A 18 17.32 12.46 -25.88
CA SER A 18 17.83 11.70 -24.72
C SER A 18 16.75 10.84 -24.07
N LEU A 19 17.13 9.66 -23.55
CA LEU A 19 16.18 8.73 -22.92
C LEU A 19 15.51 9.30 -21.65
N ASP A 20 16.09 10.29 -21.00
CA ASP A 20 15.58 10.95 -19.79
C ASP A 20 14.75 12.21 -20.07
N GLU A 21 14.79 12.74 -21.29
CA GLU A 21 14.17 14.01 -21.65
C GLU A 21 12.63 14.03 -21.39
N PRO A 22 11.85 13.00 -21.79
CA PRO A 22 10.41 12.95 -21.49
C PRO A 22 10.05 12.53 -20.06
N LEU A 23 11.03 12.17 -19.23
CA LEU A 23 10.76 11.56 -17.93
C LEU A 23 10.01 12.50 -16.97
N PRO A 24 10.39 13.78 -16.80
CA PRO A 24 9.64 14.69 -15.93
C PRO A 24 8.16 14.78 -16.31
N ASP A 25 7.87 15.00 -17.60
CA ASP A 25 6.51 15.12 -18.13
C ASP A 25 5.70 13.83 -17.95
N PHE A 26 6.32 12.67 -18.16
CA PHE A 26 5.69 11.39 -17.90
C PHE A 26 5.35 11.21 -16.41
N LEU A 27 6.27 11.57 -15.52
CA LEU A 27 6.04 11.47 -14.08
C LEU A 27 4.92 12.41 -13.64
N ASP A 28 4.86 13.63 -14.17
CA ASP A 28 3.80 14.59 -13.91
C ASP A 28 2.45 14.10 -14.45
N ALA A 29 2.42 13.52 -15.66
CA ALA A 29 1.22 12.91 -16.23
C ALA A 29 0.71 11.67 -15.47
N LYS A 30 1.56 11.03 -14.66
CA LYS A 30 1.20 9.87 -13.82
C LYS A 30 1.01 10.23 -12.35
N ALA A 31 1.45 11.40 -11.92
CA ALA A 31 1.17 11.93 -10.60
C ALA A 31 -0.34 12.05 -10.43
N LYS A 32 -0.83 11.69 -9.25
CA LYS A 32 -2.21 11.98 -8.92
C LYS A 32 -2.26 13.47 -8.65
N THR A 33 -3.03 14.21 -9.44
CA THR A 33 -3.21 15.65 -9.29
C THR A 33 -3.54 15.97 -7.83
N ILE A 34 -2.69 16.79 -7.20
CA ILE A 34 -3.06 17.53 -5.99
C ILE A 34 -4.13 18.51 -6.48
N GLU A 35 -5.41 18.24 -6.19
CA GLU A 35 -6.43 19.27 -6.40
C GLU A 35 -6.07 20.45 -5.50
N GLU A 36 -5.59 21.52 -6.15
CA GLU A 36 -5.54 22.91 -5.73
C GLU A 36 -5.42 23.13 -4.21
N THR A 37 -4.20 23.14 -3.69
CA THR A 37 -3.90 24.09 -2.60
C THR A 37 -2.44 24.54 -2.64
N ASN A 38 -2.31 25.85 -2.84
CA ASN A 38 -1.19 26.75 -2.55
C ASN A 38 0.01 26.76 -3.50
N LEU A 39 0.01 27.87 -4.25
CA LEU A 39 1.14 28.52 -4.90
C LEU A 39 2.30 28.68 -3.91
N ASP A 40 3.37 27.94 -4.14
CA ASP A 40 4.74 28.45 -4.05
C ASP A 40 5.58 27.72 -5.10
N GLU A 41 6.18 28.49 -6.00
CA GLU A 41 7.09 28.04 -7.06
C GLU A 41 8.43 27.61 -6.42
N ASP A 42 8.65 26.30 -6.32
CA ASP A 42 9.94 25.59 -6.52
C ASP A 42 9.94 24.23 -5.79
N GLU A 43 9.15 23.28 -6.30
CA GLU A 43 9.37 21.81 -6.30
C GLU A 43 8.03 21.14 -6.64
N THR A 44 7.92 20.52 -7.83
CA THR A 44 6.73 19.73 -8.17
C THR A 44 6.70 18.48 -7.28
N GLN A 45 6.00 18.53 -6.15
CA GLN A 45 5.88 17.39 -5.25
C GLN A 45 4.95 16.34 -5.87
N ARG A 46 5.53 15.23 -6.35
CA ARG A 46 4.77 14.13 -6.96
C ARG A 46 4.31 13.12 -5.92
N SER A 47 3.00 12.88 -5.83
CA SER A 47 2.43 11.93 -4.86
C SER A 47 1.99 10.60 -5.50
N GLY A 48 2.12 9.51 -4.73
CA GLY A 48 1.61 8.19 -5.08
C GLY A 48 2.67 7.11 -5.30
N ASN A 49 2.40 5.91 -4.76
CA ASN A 49 3.29 4.73 -4.85
C ASN A 49 3.71 4.36 -6.27
N TYR A 50 2.86 4.60 -7.27
CA TYR A 50 3.14 4.29 -8.67
C TYR A 50 4.22 5.22 -9.23
N VAL A 51 4.08 6.54 -9.03
CA VAL A 51 5.07 7.52 -9.48
C VAL A 51 6.40 7.34 -8.77
N GLN A 52 6.41 7.13 -7.46
CA GLN A 52 7.66 6.84 -6.74
C GLN A 52 8.37 5.56 -7.22
N SER A 53 7.59 4.58 -7.72
CA SER A 53 8.17 3.39 -8.34
C SER A 53 8.79 3.72 -9.70
N LEU A 54 8.16 4.59 -10.50
CA LEU A 54 8.69 5.09 -11.77
C LEU A 54 9.96 5.93 -11.57
N GLU A 55 9.95 6.87 -10.61
CA GLU A 55 11.09 7.73 -10.23
C GLU A 55 12.34 6.96 -9.84
N ARG A 56 12.18 5.72 -9.35
CA ARG A 56 13.31 4.85 -9.07
C ARG A 56 13.67 3.97 -10.25
N VAL A 57 12.69 3.26 -10.81
CA VAL A 57 12.95 2.17 -11.76
C VAL A 57 13.34 2.70 -13.13
N VAL A 58 12.69 3.75 -13.62
CA VAL A 58 12.98 4.29 -14.97
C VAL A 58 14.37 4.93 -15.01
N PRO A 59 14.78 5.78 -14.04
CA PRO A 59 16.17 6.25 -13.97
C PRO A 59 17.21 5.15 -13.80
N ASP A 60 16.93 4.11 -12.99
CA ASP A 60 17.83 2.96 -12.86
C ASP A 60 18.00 2.23 -14.20
N TRP A 61 16.92 2.11 -14.99
CA TRP A 61 16.96 1.54 -16.34
C TRP A 61 17.70 2.44 -17.33
N ILE A 62 17.48 3.76 -17.33
CA ILE A 62 18.22 4.72 -18.17
C ILE A 62 19.72 4.62 -17.88
N LYS A 63 20.13 4.63 -16.61
CA LYS A 63 21.53 4.43 -16.20
C LYS A 63 22.08 3.06 -16.64
N TRP A 64 21.24 2.04 -16.67
CA TRP A 64 21.64 0.71 -17.14
C TRP A 64 21.86 0.68 -18.66
N MET A 65 21.08 1.43 -19.43
CA MET A 65 21.21 1.62 -20.88
C MET A 65 22.43 2.47 -21.24
N ASP A 66 22.64 3.57 -20.51
CA ASP A 66 23.79 4.46 -20.68
C ASP A 66 25.14 3.72 -20.55
N ARG A 67 25.26 2.85 -19.53
CA ARG A 67 26.45 1.96 -19.36
C ARG A 67 26.72 1.02 -20.55
N ARG A 68 25.78 0.89 -21.48
CA ARG A 68 25.85 0.07 -22.69
C ARG A 68 25.92 0.92 -23.97
N GLY A 69 26.03 2.23 -23.85
CA GLY A 69 26.12 3.17 -24.97
C GLY A 69 24.77 3.51 -25.61
N VAL A 70 23.66 3.16 -24.97
CA VAL A 70 22.30 3.48 -25.43
C VAL A 70 21.79 4.65 -24.59
N THR A 71 22.04 5.87 -25.07
CA THR A 71 21.71 7.11 -24.37
C THR A 71 20.53 7.87 -24.98
N THR A 72 20.15 7.52 -26.20
CA THR A 72 19.15 8.25 -26.99
C THR A 72 18.12 7.30 -27.59
N PHE A 73 16.92 7.81 -27.87
CA PHE A 73 15.81 7.00 -28.39
C PHE A 73 16.13 6.41 -29.78
N GLU A 74 16.91 7.10 -30.60
CA GLU A 74 17.30 6.66 -31.94
C GLU A 74 18.25 5.45 -31.90
N LYS A 75 18.94 5.25 -30.79
CA LYS A 75 19.82 4.09 -30.54
C LYS A 75 19.09 2.92 -29.89
N LEU A 76 17.92 3.16 -29.32
CA LEU A 76 17.17 2.18 -28.55
C LEU A 76 16.40 1.23 -29.47
N ASP A 77 16.66 -0.07 -29.37
CA ASP A 77 15.91 -1.07 -30.12
C ASP A 77 15.37 -2.23 -29.25
N SER A 78 14.60 -3.13 -29.88
CA SER A 78 14.05 -4.32 -29.21
C SER A 78 15.12 -5.26 -28.65
N ARG A 79 16.35 -5.27 -29.18
CA ARG A 79 17.46 -6.08 -28.66
C ARG A 79 17.97 -5.51 -27.34
N ASP A 80 17.96 -4.19 -27.17
CA ASP A 80 18.32 -3.57 -25.90
C ASP A 80 17.32 -3.94 -24.80
N LEU A 81 16.02 -3.91 -25.11
CA LEU A 81 14.99 -4.33 -24.16
C LEU A 81 15.05 -5.83 -23.87
N ALA A 82 15.37 -6.67 -24.86
CA ALA A 82 15.66 -8.09 -24.64
C ALA A 82 16.87 -8.30 -23.72
N ARG A 83 17.95 -7.52 -23.87
CA ARG A 83 19.11 -7.56 -22.95
C ARG A 83 18.73 -7.13 -21.53
N TYR A 84 17.84 -6.15 -21.39
CA TYR A 84 17.34 -5.71 -20.10
C TYR A 84 16.46 -6.78 -19.44
N ALA A 85 15.53 -7.39 -20.19
CA ALA A 85 14.74 -8.54 -19.75
C ALA A 85 15.64 -9.69 -19.27
N GLY A 86 16.65 -10.05 -20.07
CA GLY A 86 17.65 -11.05 -19.68
C GLY A 86 18.46 -10.66 -18.44
N HIS A 87 18.73 -9.37 -18.22
CA HIS A 87 19.33 -8.89 -16.97
C HIS A 87 18.41 -9.11 -15.76
N LEU A 88 17.11 -8.80 -15.89
CA LEU A 88 16.14 -9.07 -14.84
C LEU A 88 16.01 -10.58 -14.57
N SER A 89 15.98 -11.40 -15.61
CA SER A 89 15.98 -12.87 -15.52
C SER A 89 17.21 -13.40 -14.76
N ARG A 90 18.42 -12.90 -15.06
CA ARG A 90 19.64 -13.24 -14.30
C ARG A 90 19.54 -12.87 -12.82
N ARG A 91 18.92 -11.73 -12.48
CA ARG A 91 18.71 -11.34 -11.07
C ARG A 91 17.69 -12.23 -10.36
N VAL A 92 16.72 -12.78 -11.08
CA VAL A 92 15.79 -13.80 -10.54
C VAL A 92 16.53 -15.10 -10.28
N ASN A 93 17.36 -15.54 -11.21
CA ASN A 93 18.15 -16.77 -11.05
C ASN A 93 19.18 -16.65 -9.93
N ALA A 94 19.82 -15.49 -9.76
CA ALA A 94 20.70 -15.22 -8.62
C ALA A 94 19.97 -15.38 -7.28
N ARG A 95 18.71 -14.91 -7.20
CA ARG A 95 17.88 -15.10 -6.00
C ARG A 95 17.58 -16.55 -5.69
N ARG A 96 17.27 -17.33 -6.73
CA ARG A 96 17.02 -18.78 -6.60
C ARG A 96 18.28 -19.52 -6.16
N ALA A 97 19.43 -19.17 -6.70
CA ALA A 97 20.72 -19.77 -6.36
C ALA A 97 21.16 -19.47 -4.92
N ASN A 98 20.92 -18.24 -4.44
CA ASN A 98 21.41 -17.76 -3.13
C ASN A 98 20.37 -17.87 -2.01
N GLY A 99 19.42 -18.80 -2.11
CA GLY A 99 18.42 -19.04 -1.05
C GLY A 99 17.57 -17.80 -0.70
N GLY A 100 17.35 -16.89 -1.65
CA GLY A 100 16.52 -15.69 -1.45
C GLY A 100 17.23 -14.47 -0.87
N THR A 101 18.54 -14.52 -0.62
CA THR A 101 19.30 -13.44 0.04
C THR A 101 19.74 -12.34 -0.93
N GLU A 102 20.05 -12.68 -2.18
CA GLU A 102 20.47 -11.74 -3.23
C GLU A 102 19.48 -11.73 -4.39
N GLY A 103 19.52 -10.72 -5.27
CA GLY A 103 18.65 -10.67 -6.46
C GLY A 103 17.20 -10.27 -6.20
N ILE A 104 16.30 -10.58 -7.14
CA ILE A 104 14.88 -10.15 -7.11
C ILE A 104 13.93 -11.32 -7.38
N THR A 105 12.65 -11.17 -7.03
CA THR A 105 11.63 -12.16 -7.39
C THR A 105 11.21 -11.99 -8.86
N ALA A 106 10.62 -13.03 -9.45
CA ALA A 106 10.02 -12.94 -10.79
C ALA A 106 8.95 -11.84 -10.86
N ALA A 107 8.11 -11.70 -9.83
CA ALA A 107 7.13 -10.63 -9.74
C ALA A 107 7.76 -9.23 -9.75
N THR A 108 8.87 -9.03 -9.02
CA THR A 108 9.61 -7.76 -9.04
C THR A 108 10.22 -7.49 -10.42
N ALA A 109 10.78 -8.51 -11.08
CA ALA A 109 11.29 -8.38 -12.44
C ALA A 109 10.20 -7.92 -13.41
N TRP A 110 9.06 -8.60 -13.44
CA TRP A 110 7.91 -8.23 -14.26
C TRP A 110 7.39 -6.83 -13.93
N ASN A 111 7.34 -6.44 -12.65
CA ASN A 111 6.96 -5.09 -12.26
C ASN A 111 7.94 -4.03 -12.82
N TYR A 112 9.25 -4.26 -12.72
CA TYR A 112 10.24 -3.31 -13.26
C TYR A 112 10.12 -3.18 -14.78
N TYR A 113 9.99 -4.30 -15.47
CA TYR A 113 9.83 -4.32 -16.92
C TYR A 113 8.54 -3.59 -17.35
N SER A 114 7.42 -3.81 -16.65
CA SER A 114 6.16 -3.12 -16.94
C SER A 114 6.24 -1.61 -16.73
N LEU A 115 6.97 -1.13 -15.71
CA LEU A 115 7.19 0.29 -15.47
C LEU A 115 7.99 0.95 -16.61
N VAL A 116 9.06 0.28 -17.07
CA VAL A 116 9.84 0.71 -18.24
C VAL A 116 8.99 0.68 -19.51
N SER A 117 8.23 -0.39 -19.74
CA SER A 117 7.34 -0.50 -20.90
C SER A 117 6.26 0.57 -20.90
N ALA A 118 5.71 0.95 -19.73
CA ALA A 118 4.74 2.03 -19.61
C ALA A 118 5.36 3.41 -19.94
N TYR A 119 6.60 3.66 -19.53
CA TYR A 119 7.33 4.87 -19.93
C TYR A 119 7.54 4.93 -21.44
N LEU A 120 8.00 3.84 -22.05
CA LEU A 120 8.20 3.76 -23.51
C LEU A 120 6.88 3.86 -24.29
N HIS A 121 5.79 3.34 -23.74
CA HIS A 121 4.46 3.53 -24.31
C HIS A 121 4.03 5.01 -24.29
N TYR A 122 4.32 5.74 -23.21
CA TYR A 122 4.13 7.19 -23.20
C TYR A 122 5.01 7.88 -24.25
N CYS A 123 6.29 7.52 -24.34
CA CYS A 123 7.19 8.07 -25.37
C CYS A 123 6.66 7.81 -26.79
N GLN A 124 6.03 6.66 -27.02
CA GLN A 124 5.36 6.35 -28.28
C GLN A 124 4.12 7.23 -28.52
N GLN A 125 3.28 7.42 -27.51
CA GLN A 125 2.09 8.27 -27.62
C GLN A 125 2.41 9.73 -27.93
N TRP A 126 3.57 10.21 -27.46
CA TRP A 126 4.08 11.56 -27.68
C TRP A 126 5.11 11.64 -28.82
N GLU A 127 5.18 10.60 -29.66
CA GLU A 127 5.97 10.56 -30.90
C GLU A 127 7.50 10.67 -30.73
N TYR A 128 8.03 10.52 -29.51
CA TYR A 128 9.47 10.39 -29.25
C TYR A 128 10.05 9.11 -29.84
N ILE A 129 9.24 8.05 -29.95
CA ILE A 129 9.55 6.79 -30.64
C ILE A 129 8.37 6.36 -31.51
N ALA A 130 8.66 5.72 -32.64
CA ALA A 130 7.60 5.22 -33.52
C ALA A 130 6.87 3.98 -32.93
N GLU A 131 7.63 3.10 -32.29
CA GLU A 131 7.13 1.84 -31.73
C GLU A 131 7.75 1.59 -30.36
N ASN A 132 7.00 0.95 -29.45
CA ASN A 132 7.51 0.58 -28.14
C ASN A 132 8.42 -0.67 -28.24
N PRO A 133 9.75 -0.55 -28.08
CA PRO A 133 10.65 -1.70 -28.23
C PRO A 133 10.49 -2.74 -27.12
N ALA A 134 9.86 -2.37 -25.98
CA ALA A 134 9.57 -3.28 -24.88
C ALA A 134 8.34 -4.16 -25.12
N ASP A 135 7.50 -3.83 -26.11
CA ASP A 135 6.27 -4.55 -26.42
C ASP A 135 6.44 -5.63 -27.51
N THR A 136 7.68 -6.08 -27.74
CA THR A 136 8.01 -7.11 -28.74
C THR A 136 8.14 -8.49 -28.12
N ASP A 137 7.80 -9.54 -28.88
CA ASP A 137 7.97 -10.94 -28.45
C ASP A 137 9.42 -11.21 -28.07
N ARG A 138 10.38 -10.73 -28.88
CA ARG A 138 11.82 -10.84 -28.59
C ARG A 138 12.19 -10.38 -27.18
N ALA A 139 11.63 -9.26 -26.72
CA ALA A 139 11.96 -8.73 -25.41
C ALA A 139 11.20 -9.45 -24.29
N LYS A 140 9.96 -9.88 -24.55
CA LYS A 140 9.13 -10.65 -23.61
C LYS A 140 9.63 -12.09 -23.42
N ASP A 141 10.19 -12.73 -24.45
CA ASP A 141 10.70 -14.10 -24.40
C ASP A 141 11.94 -14.24 -23.51
N GLU A 142 12.71 -13.16 -23.31
CA GLU A 142 13.86 -13.13 -22.40
C GLU A 142 13.48 -12.91 -20.94
N MET A 143 12.21 -12.57 -20.66
CA MET A 143 11.72 -12.41 -19.29
C MET A 143 11.68 -13.77 -18.59
N PRO A 144 11.92 -13.81 -17.26
CA PRO A 144 11.69 -15.02 -16.50
C PRO A 144 10.21 -15.44 -16.62
N ASP A 145 9.95 -16.74 -16.48
CA ASP A 145 8.59 -17.27 -16.44
C ASP A 145 7.70 -16.40 -15.58
N ARG A 146 6.54 -16.05 -16.13
CA ARG A 146 5.59 -15.20 -15.43
C ARG A 146 5.19 -15.94 -14.16
N PRO A 147 5.29 -15.30 -12.98
CA PRO A 147 4.92 -15.96 -11.75
C PRO A 147 3.47 -16.41 -11.88
N THR A 148 3.23 -17.71 -11.73
CA THR A 148 1.88 -18.22 -11.56
C THR A 148 1.36 -17.58 -10.29
N THR A 149 0.24 -16.86 -10.41
CA THR A 149 -0.44 -16.35 -9.23
C THR A 149 -1.20 -17.54 -8.67
N ASP A 150 -0.50 -18.42 -7.95
CA ASP A 150 -1.18 -19.48 -7.21
C ASP A 150 -1.95 -18.80 -6.07
N SER A 151 -3.25 -18.62 -6.27
CA SER A 151 -4.13 -18.03 -5.27
C SER A 151 -4.19 -18.90 -4.00
N GLY A 152 -3.81 -20.18 -4.07
CA GLY A 152 -3.70 -21.07 -2.91
C GLY A 152 -2.51 -20.79 -1.98
N GLN A 153 -1.51 -20.02 -2.43
CA GLN A 153 -0.33 -19.64 -1.62
C GLN A 153 -0.46 -18.24 -0.99
N GLN A 154 -1.64 -17.63 -1.12
CA GLN A 154 -1.93 -16.32 -0.55
C GLN A 154 -2.37 -16.49 0.90
N GLN A 155 -1.85 -15.67 1.83
CA GLN A 155 -2.34 -15.71 3.20
C GLN A 155 -3.82 -15.28 3.29
N PHE A 156 -4.59 -16.02 4.06
CA PHE A 156 -5.90 -15.68 4.59
C PHE A 156 -5.83 -15.88 6.10
N TRP A 157 -6.47 -15.02 6.89
CA TRP A 157 -6.66 -15.33 8.31
C TRP A 157 -7.72 -16.41 8.43
N SER A 158 -7.31 -17.63 8.77
CA SER A 158 -8.27 -18.68 9.11
C SER A 158 -9.10 -18.25 10.33
N GLN A 159 -10.27 -18.88 10.53
CA GLN A 159 -11.08 -18.64 11.71
C GLN A 159 -10.27 -18.86 13.00
N GLN A 160 -9.50 -19.97 13.06
CA GLN A 160 -8.67 -20.29 14.21
C GLN A 160 -7.60 -19.23 14.46
N GLN A 161 -6.86 -18.81 13.42
CA GLN A 161 -5.86 -17.76 13.54
C GLN A 161 -6.46 -16.44 14.05
N ARG A 162 -7.65 -16.07 13.53
CA ARG A 162 -8.39 -14.87 13.94
C ARG A 162 -8.82 -14.96 15.40
N GLU A 163 -9.34 -16.09 15.85
CA GLU A 163 -9.75 -16.30 17.24
C GLU A 163 -8.55 -16.28 18.18
N THR A 164 -7.43 -16.92 17.82
CA THR A 164 -6.20 -16.91 18.62
C THR A 164 -5.66 -15.50 18.84
N ILE A 165 -5.51 -14.70 17.78
CA ILE A 165 -5.01 -13.32 17.94
C ILE A 165 -5.99 -12.43 18.71
N VAL A 166 -7.30 -12.60 18.51
CA VAL A 166 -8.34 -11.84 19.22
C VAL A 166 -8.33 -12.14 20.71
N SER A 167 -8.30 -13.43 21.11
CA SER A 167 -8.22 -13.83 22.53
C SER A 167 -6.98 -13.22 23.19
N HIS A 168 -5.84 -13.29 22.50
CA HIS A 168 -4.59 -12.75 23.03
C HIS A 168 -4.65 -11.23 23.24
N VAL A 169 -5.18 -10.45 22.29
CA VAL A 169 -5.26 -9.00 22.46
C VAL A 169 -6.34 -8.58 23.47
N ASP A 170 -7.40 -9.37 23.63
CA ASP A 170 -8.43 -9.15 24.66
C ASP A 170 -7.84 -9.32 26.06
N GLU A 171 -7.18 -10.47 26.30
CA GLU A 171 -6.53 -10.78 27.58
C GLU A 171 -5.49 -9.70 27.94
N ARG A 172 -4.59 -9.38 27.00
CA ARG A 172 -3.56 -8.36 27.24
C ARG A 172 -4.13 -6.98 27.52
N ALA A 173 -5.17 -6.57 26.80
CA ALA A 173 -5.77 -5.26 27.02
C ALA A 173 -6.46 -5.21 28.38
N HIS A 174 -7.14 -6.28 28.78
CA HIS A 174 -7.76 -6.35 30.11
C HIS A 174 -6.72 -6.21 31.21
N ASP A 175 -5.65 -7.03 31.19
CA ASP A 175 -4.59 -7.01 32.20
C ASP A 175 -3.90 -5.64 32.30
N ALA A 176 -3.58 -5.03 31.16
CA ALA A 176 -2.89 -3.75 31.13
C ALA A 176 -3.77 -2.60 31.62
N ILE A 177 -5.05 -2.58 31.22
CA ILE A 177 -6.02 -1.56 31.64
C ILE A 177 -6.32 -1.68 33.15
N ASP A 178 -6.43 -2.90 33.67
CA ASP A 178 -6.68 -3.13 35.09
C ASP A 178 -5.47 -2.76 35.96
N THR A 179 -4.25 -2.88 35.42
CA THR A 179 -3.01 -2.50 36.10
C THR A 179 -2.85 -1.00 36.22
N ASP A 180 -2.89 -0.28 35.08
CA ASP A 180 -2.84 1.18 35.04
C ASP A 180 -3.43 1.68 33.70
N PRO A 181 -4.69 2.15 33.69
CA PRO A 181 -5.39 2.52 32.46
C PRO A 181 -4.78 3.74 31.75
N GLN A 182 -4.06 4.60 32.47
CA GLN A 182 -3.43 5.80 31.89
C GLN A 182 -1.98 5.55 31.44
N SER A 183 -1.44 4.35 31.71
CA SER A 183 -0.10 4.01 31.29
C SER A 183 0.04 3.99 29.76
N ARG A 184 1.24 4.35 29.28
CA ARG A 184 1.62 4.19 27.87
C ARG A 184 1.37 2.75 27.38
N GLU A 185 1.62 1.76 28.22
CA GLU A 185 1.44 0.36 27.89
C GLU A 185 -0.04 0.02 27.66
N ALA A 186 -0.91 0.39 28.59
CA ALA A 186 -2.36 0.18 28.45
C ALA A 186 -2.91 0.86 27.20
N LEU A 187 -2.53 2.12 26.95
CA LEU A 187 -2.94 2.84 25.74
C LEU A 187 -2.46 2.15 24.46
N THR A 188 -1.21 1.68 24.44
CA THR A 188 -0.64 0.99 23.27
C THR A 188 -1.37 -0.34 23.02
N ILE A 189 -1.59 -1.14 24.06
CA ILE A 189 -2.24 -2.44 23.94
C ILE A 189 -3.72 -2.29 23.57
N ALA A 190 -4.43 -1.32 24.15
CA ALA A 190 -5.82 -1.05 23.80
C ALA A 190 -6.00 -0.57 22.36
N ARG A 191 -5.09 0.31 21.87
CA ARG A 191 -5.04 0.69 20.45
C ARG A 191 -4.79 -0.52 19.55
N ASP A 192 -3.81 -1.35 19.90
CA ASP A 192 -3.43 -2.52 19.10
C ASP A 192 -4.57 -3.56 19.06
N ARG A 193 -5.30 -3.73 20.17
CA ARG A 193 -6.54 -4.50 20.21
C ARG A 193 -7.58 -3.93 19.25
N ALA A 194 -7.90 -2.64 19.34
CA ALA A 194 -8.86 -2.01 18.42
C ALA A 194 -8.45 -2.17 16.95
N LEU A 195 -7.15 -2.07 16.65
CA LEU A 195 -6.61 -2.29 15.31
C LEU A 195 -6.85 -3.71 14.80
N VAL A 196 -6.58 -4.73 15.64
CA VAL A 196 -6.83 -6.14 15.29
C VAL A 196 -8.29 -6.38 14.98
N TYR A 197 -9.21 -5.81 15.77
CA TYR A 197 -10.64 -5.91 15.50
C TYR A 197 -11.02 -5.25 14.17
N VAL A 198 -10.64 -3.99 13.96
CA VAL A 198 -10.96 -3.30 12.71
C VAL A 198 -10.43 -4.07 11.51
N ILE A 199 -9.16 -4.47 11.50
CA ILE A 199 -8.55 -5.18 10.37
C ILE A 199 -9.14 -6.58 10.19
N GLY A 200 -9.44 -7.29 11.28
CA GLY A 200 -9.88 -8.68 11.28
C GLY A 200 -11.34 -8.90 10.89
N PHE A 201 -12.19 -7.86 10.94
CA PHE A 201 -13.65 -7.99 10.78
C PHE A 201 -14.30 -7.01 9.78
N SER A 202 -13.61 -5.96 9.32
CA SER A 202 -14.22 -4.94 8.40
C SER A 202 -13.92 -5.12 6.91
N GLY A 203 -12.96 -6.00 6.58
CA GLY A 203 -12.48 -6.16 5.21
C GLY A 203 -11.76 -4.92 4.64
N VAL A 204 -11.39 -3.93 5.47
CA VAL A 204 -10.62 -2.76 5.03
C VAL A 204 -9.20 -3.10 4.59
N ARG A 205 -8.64 -2.29 3.71
CA ARG A 205 -7.21 -2.32 3.40
C ARG A 205 -6.45 -1.62 4.52
N GLY A 206 -5.26 -2.10 4.88
CA GLY A 206 -4.46 -1.41 5.90
C GLY A 206 -4.20 0.06 5.59
N ALA A 207 -4.00 0.41 4.32
CA ALA A 207 -3.80 1.81 3.89
C ALA A 207 -5.10 2.65 3.85
N GLU A 208 -6.28 2.04 4.04
CA GLU A 208 -7.55 2.76 4.19
C GLU A 208 -7.72 3.30 5.61
N VAL A 209 -7.13 2.64 6.61
CA VAL A 209 -7.31 2.99 8.03
C VAL A 209 -6.03 3.47 8.72
N LEU A 210 -4.85 3.19 8.15
CA LEU A 210 -3.55 3.61 8.66
C LEU A 210 -2.89 4.60 7.71
N ALA A 211 -2.01 5.44 8.27
CA ALA A 211 -1.25 6.40 7.48
C ALA A 211 -0.33 5.69 6.47
N ALA A 212 -0.27 6.20 5.25
CA ALA A 212 0.67 5.73 4.23
C ALA A 212 1.73 6.80 4.00
N SER A 213 2.96 6.55 4.42
CA SER A 213 4.10 7.49 4.30
C SER A 213 4.49 7.88 2.88
N ARG A 214 3.80 7.36 1.85
CA ARG A 214 4.01 7.62 0.42
C ARG A 214 2.76 8.15 -0.29
N ASP A 215 1.71 8.46 0.47
CA ASP A 215 0.44 8.99 -0.03
C ASP A 215 -0.06 9.98 1.03
N ASP A 216 0.26 11.25 0.82
CA ASP A 216 -0.13 12.41 1.64
C ASP A 216 -1.64 12.48 1.91
N ARG A 217 -2.45 11.99 0.96
CA ARG A 217 -3.92 11.88 1.10
C ARG A 217 -4.37 10.77 2.04
N ARG A 218 -3.47 9.88 2.48
CA ARG A 218 -3.75 8.79 3.42
C ARG A 218 -3.03 9.05 4.73
N THR A 219 -3.61 9.93 5.53
CA THR A 219 -3.13 10.31 6.87
C THR A 219 -3.59 9.36 7.98
N GLY A 220 -4.36 8.32 7.65
CA GLY A 220 -5.03 7.44 8.62
C GLY A 220 -6.44 7.95 8.95
N ILE A 221 -7.33 7.05 9.38
CA ILE A 221 -8.69 7.47 9.74
C ILE A 221 -8.70 8.23 11.07
N THR A 222 -9.64 9.16 11.17
CA THR A 222 -9.95 9.96 12.36
C THR A 222 -11.25 9.47 12.99
N TRP A 223 -11.56 9.92 14.20
CA TRP A 223 -12.84 9.58 14.84
C TRP A 223 -14.05 10.10 14.06
N ALA A 224 -13.89 11.19 13.29
CA ALA A 224 -14.92 11.70 12.37
C ALA A 224 -15.27 10.71 11.24
N ASP A 225 -14.38 9.75 10.95
CA ASP A 225 -14.60 8.72 9.95
C ASP A 225 -15.37 7.51 10.48
N VAL A 226 -15.59 7.42 11.80
CA VAL A 226 -16.23 6.28 12.48
C VAL A 226 -17.67 6.62 12.82
N ASP A 227 -18.61 5.85 12.27
CA ASP A 227 -20.02 5.93 12.63
C ASP A 227 -20.42 4.62 13.33
N THR A 228 -20.49 4.65 14.66
CA THR A 228 -20.85 3.48 15.47
C THR A 228 -22.33 3.17 15.44
N ASP A 229 -23.19 4.13 15.09
CA ASP A 229 -24.64 3.94 15.04
C ASP A 229 -25.04 3.22 13.75
N GLN A 230 -24.40 3.57 12.63
CA GLN A 230 -24.58 2.90 11.34
C GLN A 230 -23.58 1.74 11.12
N GLU A 231 -22.65 1.53 12.06
CA GLU A 231 -21.59 0.53 12.00
C GLU A 231 -20.74 0.61 10.72
N VAL A 232 -20.32 1.82 10.34
CA VAL A 232 -19.52 2.05 9.11
C VAL A 232 -18.28 2.90 9.36
N LEU A 233 -17.25 2.65 8.56
CA LEU A 233 -16.10 3.52 8.38
C LEU A 233 -16.20 4.28 7.05
N THR A 234 -15.83 5.55 7.09
CA THR A 234 -15.55 6.35 5.89
C THR A 234 -14.07 6.19 5.53
N VAL A 235 -13.77 5.75 4.31
CA VAL A 235 -12.38 5.48 3.90
C VAL A 235 -12.06 6.01 2.50
N LEU A 236 -10.79 6.36 2.27
CA LEU A 236 -10.29 6.66 0.94
C LEU A 236 -9.95 5.35 0.20
N GLY A 237 -10.86 4.92 -0.68
CA GLY A 237 -10.77 3.68 -1.44
C GLY A 237 -9.58 3.64 -2.40
N LYS A 238 -9.32 2.47 -3.00
CA LYS A 238 -8.23 2.30 -3.99
C LYS A 238 -8.43 3.23 -5.19
N SER A 239 -9.69 3.43 -5.57
CA SER A 239 -10.21 4.34 -6.59
C SER A 239 -9.92 5.82 -6.34
N GLN A 240 -9.42 6.18 -5.15
CA GLN A 240 -9.28 7.55 -4.65
C GLN A 240 -10.61 8.27 -4.41
N LYS A 241 -11.70 7.50 -4.28
CA LYS A 241 -13.00 8.03 -3.89
C LYS A 241 -13.28 7.67 -2.44
N ILE A 242 -14.09 8.50 -1.79
CA ILE A 242 -14.64 8.19 -0.48
C ILE A 242 -15.62 7.03 -0.62
N GLU A 243 -15.38 5.99 0.17
CA GLU A 243 -16.15 4.75 0.20
C GLU A 243 -16.58 4.46 1.64
N LYS A 244 -17.67 3.71 1.82
CA LYS A 244 -18.11 3.21 3.13
C LYS A 244 -17.70 1.74 3.29
N ALA A 245 -17.07 1.41 4.42
CA ALA A 245 -16.69 0.06 4.79
C ALA A 245 -17.51 -0.40 6.02
N PRO A 246 -18.00 -1.65 6.06
CA PRO A 246 -18.72 -2.15 7.22
C PRO A 246 -17.77 -2.38 8.40
N LEU A 247 -18.21 -2.08 9.63
CA LEU A 247 -17.48 -2.39 10.86
C LEU A 247 -17.90 -3.74 11.44
N THR A 248 -19.19 -4.10 11.41
CA THR A 248 -19.81 -5.15 12.26
C THR A 248 -19.77 -4.79 13.75
N ASP A 249 -20.60 -5.49 14.55
CA ASP A 249 -20.77 -5.25 15.99
C ASP A 249 -19.47 -5.42 16.81
N ARG A 250 -18.57 -6.33 16.37
CA ARG A 250 -17.34 -6.66 17.08
C ARG A 250 -16.33 -5.49 17.11
N PRO A 251 -15.92 -4.90 15.97
CA PRO A 251 -15.10 -3.70 15.96
C PRO A 251 -15.74 -2.49 16.64
N VAL A 252 -17.06 -2.31 16.54
CA VAL A 252 -17.74 -1.20 17.23
C VAL A 252 -17.47 -1.27 18.74
N ARG A 253 -17.66 -2.42 19.38
CA ARG A 253 -17.36 -2.59 20.82
C ARG A 253 -15.89 -2.30 21.16
N ALA A 254 -14.96 -2.75 20.32
CA ALA A 254 -13.54 -2.52 20.54
C ALA A 254 -13.16 -1.05 20.38
N LEU A 255 -13.72 -0.37 19.37
CA LEU A 255 -13.53 1.05 19.10
C LEU A 255 -14.14 1.92 20.18
N THR A 256 -15.36 1.66 20.63
CA THR A 256 -15.99 2.43 21.72
C THR A 256 -15.15 2.37 22.99
N ARG A 257 -14.70 1.17 23.39
CA ARG A 257 -13.81 1.03 24.57
C ARG A 257 -12.49 1.76 24.37
N TRP A 258 -11.93 1.70 23.18
CA TRP A 258 -10.70 2.40 22.85
C TRP A 258 -10.87 3.93 22.88
N GLN A 259 -11.96 4.46 22.32
CA GLN A 259 -12.27 5.89 22.33
C GLN A 259 -12.40 6.41 23.77
N THR A 260 -13.09 5.66 24.64
CA THR A 260 -13.21 6.01 26.07
C THR A 260 -11.85 6.05 26.77
N LEU A 261 -10.92 5.17 26.42
CA LEU A 261 -9.60 5.13 27.06
C LEU A 261 -8.66 6.21 26.51
N LEU A 262 -8.70 6.44 25.20
CA LEU A 262 -7.90 7.45 24.52
C LEU A 262 -8.33 8.87 24.93
N ASP A 263 -9.64 9.06 25.14
CA ASP A 263 -10.29 10.32 25.50
C ASP A 263 -9.90 11.48 24.57
N PRO A 264 -10.05 11.33 23.23
CA PRO A 264 -9.64 12.38 22.31
C PRO A 264 -10.44 13.67 22.55
N PRO A 265 -9.82 14.86 22.47
CA PRO A 265 -10.49 16.15 22.70
C PRO A 265 -11.52 16.46 21.62
N ASP A 266 -11.34 15.94 20.41
CA ASP A 266 -12.23 16.10 19.27
C ASP A 266 -12.15 14.90 18.31
N ASP A 267 -13.00 14.94 17.28
CA ASP A 267 -13.08 13.87 16.29
C ASP A 267 -11.97 13.91 15.23
N ALA A 268 -11.10 14.93 15.23
CA ALA A 268 -9.99 15.05 14.29
C ALA A 268 -8.77 14.20 14.70
N TRP A 269 -8.76 13.70 15.94
CA TRP A 269 -7.74 12.75 16.39
C TRP A 269 -7.75 11.46 15.57
N PRO A 270 -6.57 10.92 15.21
CA PRO A 270 -6.52 9.64 14.53
C PRO A 270 -7.07 8.53 15.44
N VAL A 271 -7.83 7.60 14.85
CA VAL A 271 -8.33 6.42 15.57
C VAL A 271 -7.15 5.58 16.08
N PHE A 272 -6.07 5.50 15.30
CA PHE A 272 -4.87 4.77 15.68
C PHE A 272 -3.68 5.74 15.79
N PRO A 273 -3.48 6.45 16.90
CA PRO A 273 -2.33 7.33 17.08
C PRO A 273 -1.03 6.52 17.19
N SER A 274 0.05 7.08 16.67
CA SER A 274 1.41 6.58 16.85
C SER A 274 1.94 7.03 18.20
N PHE A 275 2.23 6.06 19.07
CA PHE A 275 2.93 6.30 20.34
C PHE A 275 4.45 6.17 20.22
N HIS A 276 4.97 6.46 19.03
CA HIS A 276 6.41 6.55 18.78
C HIS A 276 6.91 7.92 19.25
N LEU A 277 7.71 7.93 20.32
CA LEU A 277 8.10 9.14 21.02
C LEU A 277 8.76 10.20 20.10
N ALA A 278 9.63 9.79 19.19
CA ALA A 278 10.26 10.75 18.26
C ALA A 278 9.22 11.40 17.35
N SER A 279 8.29 10.63 16.80
CA SER A 279 7.23 11.16 15.94
C SER A 279 6.28 12.09 16.69
N LEU A 280 5.93 11.76 17.94
CA LEU A 280 5.13 12.65 18.79
C LEU A 280 5.86 13.97 19.05
N ARG A 281 7.16 13.92 19.39
CA ARG A 281 7.97 15.13 19.65
C ARG A 281 8.09 16.02 18.42
N ASP A 282 8.36 15.42 17.26
CA ASP A 282 8.49 16.17 16.01
C ASP A 282 7.16 16.81 15.62
N THR A 283 6.05 16.08 15.78
CA THR A 283 4.70 16.58 15.49
C THR A 283 4.29 17.69 16.46
N ALA A 284 4.53 17.52 17.76
CA ALA A 284 4.25 18.53 18.78
C ALA A 284 5.07 19.80 18.52
N ARG A 285 6.37 19.65 18.23
CA ARG A 285 7.25 20.77 17.88
C ARG A 285 6.69 21.56 16.69
N SER A 286 6.37 20.88 15.59
CA SER A 286 5.84 21.53 14.39
C SER A 286 4.56 22.31 14.69
N GLN A 287 3.56 21.66 15.30
CA GLN A 287 2.26 22.31 15.56
C GLN A 287 2.38 23.48 16.55
N LEU A 288 3.21 23.36 17.58
CA LEU A 288 3.44 24.44 18.54
C LEU A 288 4.19 25.62 17.89
N GLN A 289 5.16 25.34 17.01
CA GLN A 289 5.84 26.37 16.22
C GLN A 289 4.88 27.10 15.27
N ASP A 290 4.02 26.37 14.58
CA ASP A 290 3.00 26.93 13.68
C ASP A 290 2.00 27.83 14.43
N ARG A 291 1.77 27.53 15.72
CA ARG A 291 0.94 28.35 16.64
C ARG A 291 1.70 29.53 17.27
N GLY A 292 2.99 29.71 16.97
CA GLY A 292 3.81 30.79 17.50
C GLY A 292 4.15 30.64 18.99
N VAL A 293 4.11 29.42 19.53
CA VAL A 293 4.53 29.14 20.91
C VAL A 293 6.04 29.35 21.03
N ASP A 294 6.48 29.87 22.19
CA ASP A 294 7.89 30.18 22.41
C ASP A 294 8.75 28.92 22.52
N HIS A 295 10.05 29.08 22.23
CA HIS A 295 10.99 27.96 22.17
C HIS A 295 11.15 27.23 23.51
N GLN A 296 11.05 27.94 24.64
CA GLN A 296 11.19 27.33 25.96
C GLN A 296 10.02 26.40 26.25
N THR A 297 8.79 26.86 26.01
CA THR A 297 7.58 26.03 26.16
C THR A 297 7.61 24.81 25.23
N ILE A 298 8.06 24.98 23.98
CA ILE A 298 8.22 23.87 23.03
C ILE A 298 9.23 22.82 23.55
N ASP A 299 10.37 23.27 24.08
CA ASP A 299 11.39 22.38 24.63
C ASP A 299 10.89 21.66 25.88
N GLU A 300 10.17 22.36 26.76
CA GLU A 300 9.53 21.78 27.94
C GLU A 300 8.56 20.65 27.55
N ILE A 301 7.61 20.92 26.65
CA ILE A 301 6.63 19.91 26.19
C ILE A 301 7.32 18.76 25.45
N THR A 302 8.25 19.05 24.53
CA THR A 302 8.90 18.00 23.74
C THR A 302 9.93 17.20 24.53
N SER A 303 10.31 17.62 25.74
CA SER A 303 11.15 16.84 26.66
C SER A 303 10.38 15.72 27.38
N LEU A 304 9.05 15.78 27.42
CA LEU A 304 8.18 14.85 28.13
C LEU A 304 8.36 13.38 27.67
N GLY A 305 7.97 12.47 28.57
CA GLY A 305 7.79 11.05 28.28
C GLY A 305 6.58 10.81 27.38
N THR A 306 6.38 9.59 26.89
CA THR A 306 5.28 9.32 25.93
C THR A 306 3.90 9.53 26.53
N ALA A 307 3.67 9.13 27.79
CA ALA A 307 2.35 9.25 28.41
C ALA A 307 2.03 10.73 28.65
N GLU A 308 2.95 11.46 29.27
CA GLU A 308 2.81 12.88 29.57
C GLU A 308 2.73 13.72 28.29
N LEU A 309 3.44 13.32 27.22
CA LEU A 309 3.33 13.98 25.94
C LEU A 309 1.94 13.75 25.32
N VAL A 310 1.36 12.55 25.43
CA VAL A 310 -0.03 12.31 24.96
C VAL A 310 -1.03 13.14 25.77
N ASP A 311 -0.84 13.29 27.08
CA ASP A 311 -1.63 14.23 27.90
C ASP A 311 -1.49 15.66 27.37
N ALA A 312 -0.27 16.11 27.11
CA ALA A 312 -0.02 17.44 26.54
C ALA A 312 -0.68 17.62 25.16
N PHE A 313 -0.74 16.57 24.32
CA PHE A 313 -1.50 16.62 23.07
C PHE A 313 -2.98 16.90 23.33
N ARG A 314 -3.59 16.29 24.35
CA ARG A 314 -4.99 16.56 24.74
C ARG A 314 -5.16 17.97 25.29
N GLU A 315 -4.35 18.35 26.26
CA GLU A 315 -4.44 19.64 26.97
C GLU A 315 -4.23 20.84 26.04
N GLN A 316 -3.37 20.69 25.03
CA GLN A 316 -3.04 21.73 24.07
C GLN A 316 -3.85 21.62 22.77
N GLU A 317 -4.84 20.72 22.70
CA GLU A 317 -5.66 20.47 21.51
C GLU A 317 -4.78 20.26 20.24
N LEU A 318 -3.70 19.49 20.38
CA LEU A 318 -2.82 19.09 19.28
C LEU A 318 -3.30 17.76 18.67
N THR A 319 -2.95 17.48 17.43
CA THR A 319 -3.29 16.20 16.77
C THR A 319 -2.07 15.28 16.73
N PRO A 320 -2.07 14.10 17.39
CA PRO A 320 -0.94 13.19 17.33
C PRO A 320 -0.78 12.59 15.91
N PRO A 321 0.43 12.16 15.51
CA PRO A 321 0.62 11.50 14.23
C PRO A 321 -0.06 10.14 14.23
N ALA A 322 -0.72 9.76 13.14
CA ALA A 322 -1.34 8.45 13.02
C ALA A 322 -0.32 7.30 12.87
N LEU A 323 -0.73 6.10 13.24
CA LEU A 323 0.02 4.86 13.04
C LEU A 323 0.12 4.58 11.54
N THR A 324 1.33 4.33 11.07
CA THR A 324 1.57 4.05 9.66
C THR A 324 1.26 2.60 9.30
N THR A 325 1.05 2.31 8.02
CA THR A 325 0.95 0.91 7.53
C THR A 325 2.20 0.07 7.86
N GLY A 326 3.37 0.70 7.96
CA GLY A 326 4.59 0.05 8.46
C GLY A 326 4.47 -0.31 9.94
N GLY A 327 3.99 0.64 10.76
CA GLY A 327 3.66 0.42 12.17
C GLY A 327 2.65 -0.70 12.37
N GLY A 328 1.55 -0.71 11.62
CA GLY A 328 0.54 -1.78 11.69
C GLY A 328 1.09 -3.17 11.32
N ARG A 329 1.98 -3.26 10.31
CA ARG A 329 2.66 -4.54 10.00
C ARG A 329 3.56 -5.00 11.13
N TYR A 330 4.29 -4.07 11.75
CA TYR A 330 5.12 -4.37 12.90
C TYR A 330 4.28 -4.86 14.09
N THR A 331 3.17 -4.17 14.40
CA THR A 331 2.21 -4.58 15.43
C THR A 331 1.70 -6.00 15.18
N LEU A 332 1.19 -6.31 13.99
CA LEU A 332 0.69 -7.65 13.70
C LEU A 332 1.78 -8.71 13.75
N LYS A 333 3.00 -8.41 13.31
CA LYS A 333 4.14 -9.33 13.43
C LYS A 333 4.43 -9.66 14.90
N LYS A 334 4.52 -8.62 15.74
CA LYS A 334 4.73 -8.76 17.19
C LYS A 334 3.62 -9.60 17.82
N LEU A 335 2.35 -9.23 17.61
CA LEU A 335 1.21 -9.91 18.20
C LEU A 335 1.07 -11.36 17.73
N SER A 336 1.35 -11.65 16.46
CA SER A 336 1.31 -13.04 15.95
C SER A 336 2.34 -13.92 16.64
N GLN A 337 3.52 -13.36 16.92
CA GLN A 337 4.59 -14.07 17.63
C GLN A 337 4.26 -14.27 19.11
N GLU A 338 3.76 -13.23 19.78
CA GLU A 338 3.38 -13.28 21.20
C GLU A 338 2.19 -14.21 21.46
N ALA A 339 1.21 -14.22 20.55
CA ALA A 339 0.05 -15.10 20.61
C ALA A 339 0.35 -16.53 20.10
N ALA A 340 1.56 -16.80 19.62
CA ALA A 340 1.96 -18.06 19.00
C ALA A 340 0.98 -18.53 17.90
N VAL A 341 0.51 -17.60 17.06
CA VAL A 341 -0.41 -17.93 15.96
C VAL A 341 0.30 -18.85 14.97
N ASP A 342 -0.33 -19.98 14.64
CA ASP A 342 0.19 -20.89 13.62
C ASP A 342 0.13 -20.24 12.24
N CYS A 343 1.30 -19.84 11.75
CA CYS A 343 1.51 -19.30 10.40
C CYS A 343 2.58 -20.14 9.67
N SER A 344 2.74 -21.41 10.03
CA SER A 344 3.79 -22.29 9.51
C SER A 344 3.70 -22.51 7.99
N ASP A 345 2.49 -22.50 7.45
CA ASP A 345 2.22 -22.62 6.01
C ASP A 345 2.37 -21.30 5.24
N ASP A 346 2.69 -20.18 5.91
CA ASP A 346 2.83 -18.86 5.28
C ASP A 346 4.28 -18.37 5.20
N SER A 347 4.68 -17.89 4.03
CA SER A 347 6.04 -17.38 3.77
C SER A 347 6.49 -16.20 4.64
N LYS A 348 5.55 -15.46 5.25
CA LYS A 348 5.83 -14.35 6.16
C LYS A 348 5.94 -14.80 7.60
N ALA A 349 5.41 -15.97 7.97
CA ALA A 349 5.39 -16.50 9.34
C ALA A 349 4.76 -15.55 10.38
N TYR A 350 3.81 -14.70 9.96
CA TYR A 350 2.97 -13.87 10.83
C TYR A 350 1.72 -13.40 10.09
N LEU A 351 0.65 -13.04 10.81
CA LEU A 351 -0.59 -12.53 10.23
C LEU A 351 -0.42 -11.15 9.59
N THR A 352 -0.86 -10.99 8.34
CA THR A 352 -0.68 -9.75 7.57
C THR A 352 -1.98 -8.95 7.46
N LEU A 353 -1.85 -7.61 7.32
CA LEU A 353 -2.99 -6.71 7.06
C LEU A 353 -3.83 -7.15 5.85
N HIS A 354 -3.17 -7.67 4.80
CA HIS A 354 -3.86 -8.10 3.60
C HIS A 354 -4.48 -9.49 3.77
N GLY A 355 -3.84 -10.39 4.53
CA GLY A 355 -4.41 -11.69 4.90
C GLY A 355 -5.69 -11.57 5.71
N ALA A 356 -5.78 -10.58 6.60
CA ALA A 356 -6.99 -10.30 7.37
C ALA A 356 -8.17 -9.97 6.46
N ARG A 357 -7.95 -9.01 5.56
CA ARG A 357 -8.94 -8.62 4.56
C ARG A 357 -9.40 -9.80 3.71
N ARG A 358 -8.48 -10.64 3.24
CA ARG A 358 -8.83 -11.82 2.46
C ARG A 358 -9.63 -12.84 3.28
N GLY A 359 -9.25 -13.07 4.54
CA GLY A 359 -9.99 -13.94 5.46
C GLY A 359 -11.39 -13.41 5.79
N VAL A 360 -11.62 -12.09 5.79
CA VAL A 360 -12.98 -11.53 5.87
C VAL A 360 -13.77 -11.88 4.62
N GLY A 361 -13.21 -11.65 3.44
CA GLY A 361 -13.90 -12.00 2.20
C GLY A 361 -14.21 -13.49 2.10
N GLU A 362 -13.30 -14.34 2.59
CA GLU A 362 -13.50 -15.79 2.67
C GLU A 362 -14.67 -16.15 3.58
N ALA A 363 -14.76 -15.55 4.78
CA ALA A 363 -15.89 -15.77 5.67
C ALA A 363 -17.23 -15.35 5.04
N TYR A 364 -17.26 -14.25 4.28
CA TYR A 364 -18.45 -13.84 3.53
C TYR A 364 -18.75 -14.76 2.35
N TYR A 365 -17.73 -15.26 1.65
CA TYR A 365 -17.93 -16.21 0.56
C TYR A 365 -18.56 -17.50 1.08
N ASP A 366 -18.03 -18.03 2.16
CA ASP A 366 -18.47 -19.31 2.74
C ASP A 366 -19.90 -19.21 3.31
N GLU A 367 -20.29 -18.08 3.91
CA GLU A 367 -21.61 -17.92 4.55
C GLU A 367 -22.68 -17.30 3.63
N ALA A 368 -22.32 -16.36 2.76
CA ALA A 368 -23.25 -15.54 1.97
C ALA A 368 -22.98 -15.58 0.45
N GLY A 369 -21.93 -16.27 0.02
CA GLY A 369 -21.59 -16.46 -1.38
C GLY A 369 -20.82 -15.30 -2.03
N PHE A 370 -20.53 -15.49 -3.31
CA PHE A 370 -19.64 -14.65 -4.11
C PHE A 370 -19.99 -13.15 -4.11
N SER A 371 -21.28 -12.83 -4.26
CA SER A 371 -21.76 -11.44 -4.41
C SER A 371 -21.44 -10.62 -3.16
N ASP A 372 -21.72 -11.16 -1.98
CA ASP A 372 -21.48 -10.45 -0.73
C ASP A 372 -20.00 -10.40 -0.39
N ALA A 373 -19.22 -11.45 -0.71
CA ALA A 373 -17.76 -11.41 -0.64
C ALA A 373 -17.15 -10.31 -1.54
N GLN A 374 -17.68 -10.12 -2.76
CA GLN A 374 -17.23 -9.03 -3.63
C GLN A 374 -17.58 -7.65 -3.05
N ARG A 375 -18.81 -7.50 -2.54
CA ARG A 375 -19.33 -6.23 -2.00
C ARG A 375 -18.62 -5.81 -0.73
N VAL A 376 -18.45 -6.72 0.25
CA VAL A 376 -17.76 -6.41 1.51
C VAL A 376 -16.32 -5.96 1.25
N LEU A 377 -15.65 -6.60 0.29
CA LEU A 377 -14.30 -6.24 -0.08
C LEU A 377 -14.24 -5.00 -0.97
N ARG A 378 -15.32 -4.53 -1.57
CA ARG A 378 -15.27 -3.38 -2.52
C ARG A 378 -14.27 -3.65 -3.64
N HIS A 379 -14.42 -4.81 -4.29
CA HIS A 379 -13.70 -5.13 -5.53
C HIS A 379 -14.44 -4.53 -6.73
N GLU A 380 -13.80 -3.60 -7.43
CA GLU A 380 -14.35 -2.98 -8.64
C GLU A 380 -14.54 -4.01 -9.76
N ASP A 381 -13.59 -4.93 -9.93
CA ASP A 381 -13.62 -5.97 -10.94
C ASP A 381 -14.00 -7.33 -10.31
N PRO A 382 -15.15 -7.92 -10.67
CA PRO A 382 -15.56 -9.26 -10.24
C PRO A 382 -14.49 -10.34 -10.52
N SER A 383 -13.67 -10.18 -11.57
CA SER A 383 -12.59 -11.11 -11.89
C SER A 383 -11.56 -11.22 -10.76
N THR A 384 -11.43 -10.19 -9.92
CA THR A 384 -10.56 -10.22 -8.74
C THR A 384 -11.09 -11.21 -7.69
N THR A 385 -12.39 -11.18 -7.40
CA THR A 385 -13.04 -12.10 -6.47
C THR A 385 -13.03 -13.53 -7.04
N SER A 386 -13.33 -13.69 -8.33
CA SER A 386 -13.32 -15.01 -8.98
C SER A 386 -11.94 -15.66 -8.94
N LYS A 387 -10.87 -14.92 -9.25
CA LYS A 387 -9.49 -15.42 -9.13
C LYS A 387 -9.10 -15.80 -7.70
N MET A 388 -9.64 -15.10 -6.70
CA MET A 388 -9.37 -15.41 -5.29
C MET A 388 -10.01 -16.73 -4.87
N TYR A 389 -11.26 -17.00 -5.29
CA TYR A 389 -12.04 -18.16 -4.84
C TYR A 389 -12.18 -19.30 -5.86
N ALA A 390 -11.48 -19.23 -7.00
CA ALA A 390 -11.56 -20.22 -8.08
C ALA A 390 -11.34 -21.68 -7.63
N HIS A 391 -10.50 -21.91 -6.61
CA HIS A 391 -10.27 -23.24 -6.07
C HIS A 391 -11.45 -23.78 -5.25
N LYS A 392 -12.17 -22.91 -4.54
CA LYS A 392 -13.40 -23.25 -3.82
C LYS A 392 -14.54 -23.51 -4.81
N GLU A 393 -14.71 -22.62 -5.78
CA GLU A 393 -15.71 -22.74 -6.85
C GLU A 393 -15.55 -24.07 -7.61
N ALA A 394 -14.31 -24.49 -7.91
CA ALA A 394 -14.05 -25.78 -8.54
C ALA A 394 -14.42 -26.98 -7.65
N SER A 395 -14.21 -26.89 -6.33
CA SER A 395 -14.60 -27.93 -5.37
C SER A 395 -16.13 -28.00 -5.23
N GLU A 396 -16.79 -26.86 -5.06
CA GLU A 396 -18.26 -26.76 -4.99
C GLU A 396 -18.91 -27.29 -6.27
N LEU A 397 -18.37 -26.96 -7.44
CA LEU A 397 -18.83 -27.51 -8.72
C LEU A 397 -18.60 -29.02 -8.83
N SER A 398 -17.55 -29.56 -8.20
CA SER A 398 -17.32 -31.01 -8.12
C SER A 398 -18.34 -31.70 -7.23
N ASP A 399 -18.70 -31.10 -6.10
CA ASP A 399 -19.71 -31.64 -5.18
C ASP A 399 -21.11 -31.59 -5.83
N VAL A 400 -21.47 -30.44 -6.41
CA VAL A 400 -22.70 -30.28 -7.20
C VAL A 400 -22.73 -31.25 -8.39
N GLY A 401 -21.60 -31.41 -9.09
CA GLY A 401 -21.48 -32.39 -10.16
C GLY A 401 -21.69 -33.81 -9.66
N SER A 402 -21.17 -34.16 -8.49
CA SER A 402 -21.36 -35.47 -7.87
C SER A 402 -22.83 -35.73 -7.55
N ASP A 403 -23.57 -34.73 -7.09
CA ASP A 403 -25.02 -34.83 -6.87
C ASP A 403 -25.81 -34.95 -8.18
N ILE A 404 -25.48 -34.15 -9.20
CA ILE A 404 -26.16 -34.17 -10.52
C ILE A 404 -25.95 -35.51 -11.24
N PHE A 405 -24.74 -36.07 -11.13
CA PHE A 405 -24.36 -37.30 -11.82
C PHE A 405 -24.44 -38.54 -10.91
N SER A 406 -25.05 -38.42 -9.72
CA SER A 406 -25.32 -39.58 -8.87
C SER A 406 -26.33 -40.50 -9.58
N PRO A 407 -26.06 -41.82 -9.66
CA PRO A 407 -27.00 -42.75 -10.27
C PRO A 407 -28.31 -42.77 -9.47
N GLU A 408 -29.45 -42.57 -10.14
CA GLU A 408 -30.76 -42.79 -9.53
C GLU A 408 -30.87 -44.28 -9.12
N GLU A 409 -31.23 -44.56 -7.85
CA GLU A 409 -31.50 -45.91 -7.34
C GLU A 409 -32.77 -46.54 -7.93
#